data_AF-A0A0F9U6U2-F1
#
_entry.id   AF-A0A0F9U6U2-F1
#
_cell.length_a   1.000
_cell.length_b   1.000
_cell.length_c   1.000
_cell.angle_alpha   90.00
_cell.angle_beta   90.00
_cell.angle_gamma   90.00
#
_symmetry.space_group_name_H-M   'P 1'
#
loop_
_entity.id
_entity.type
_entity.pdbx_description
1 polymer ?
#
loop_
_entity_poly.entity_id
_entity_poly.type
_entity_poly.pdbx_seq_one_letter_code
_entity_poly.pdbx_strand_id
1 'polypeptide(L)'
;MSTGTEDLSDLERIEELFAFLQGSVPEGCHLQPDKVPKLTDAQAWTVIWYLGELHWQVTDYIERCNVCGGLFDSNVEGACLDYGEAPYHFCEACTCSIEYETKQATEDAAE
;
A
#
# COMPACT_ATOMS: atom_id res chain seq x y z
N MET A 1 -26.51 5.43 -17.55
CA MET A 1 -25.19 4.78 -17.65
C MET A 1 -24.34 5.43 -16.58
N SER A 2 -24.24 4.81 -15.39
CA SER A 2 -23.38 5.32 -14.31
C SER A 2 -21.93 5.13 -14.72
N THR A 3 -21.14 6.20 -14.65
CA THR A 3 -19.70 6.17 -14.81
C THR A 3 -19.10 5.59 -13.53
N GLY A 4 -18.55 4.37 -13.63
CA GLY A 4 -18.05 3.58 -12.50
C GLY A 4 -17.04 4.33 -11.65
N THR A 5 -17.29 4.36 -10.34
CA THR A 5 -16.38 4.59 -9.21
C THR A 5 -17.15 4.60 -7.88
N GLU A 6 -18.49 4.53 -7.88
CA GLU A 6 -19.29 4.80 -6.66
C GLU A 6 -19.30 3.68 -5.59
N ASP A 7 -18.76 2.47 -5.87
CA ASP A 7 -18.80 1.33 -4.93
C ASP A 7 -17.42 0.79 -4.48
N LEU A 8 -16.30 1.38 -4.92
CA LEU A 8 -14.98 0.90 -4.48
C LEU A 8 -14.61 1.43 -3.10
N SER A 9 -14.21 0.52 -2.21
CA SER A 9 -13.51 0.83 -0.97
C SER A 9 -12.19 1.56 -1.24
N ASP A 10 -11.64 2.23 -0.23
CA ASP A 10 -10.37 2.92 -0.39
C ASP A 10 -9.24 1.95 -0.74
N LEU A 11 -9.22 0.76 -0.14
CA LEU A 11 -8.26 -0.29 -0.49
C LEU A 11 -8.33 -0.62 -1.99
N GLU A 12 -9.52 -0.88 -2.54
CA GLU A 12 -9.69 -1.21 -3.96
C GLU A 12 -9.25 -0.05 -4.89
N ARG A 13 -9.48 1.21 -4.48
CA ARG A 13 -9.03 2.38 -5.23
C ARG A 13 -7.50 2.47 -5.26
N ILE A 14 -6.84 2.20 -4.13
CA ILE A 14 -5.38 2.20 -4.06
C ILE A 14 -4.78 1.02 -4.80
N GLU A 15 -5.41 -0.16 -4.76
CA GLU A 15 -5.02 -1.31 -5.57
C GLU A 15 -5.12 -1.02 -7.07
N GLU A 16 -6.19 -0.37 -7.52
CA GLU A 16 -6.33 0.06 -8.92
C GLU A 16 -5.23 1.07 -9.31
N LEU A 17 -4.97 2.07 -8.47
CA LEU A 17 -3.88 3.04 -8.68
C LEU A 17 -2.51 2.34 -8.73
N PHE A 18 -2.28 1.40 -7.81
CA PHE A 18 -1.04 0.63 -7.74
C PHE A 18 -0.83 -0.21 -9.01
N ALA A 19 -1.88 -0.87 -9.49
CA ALA A 19 -1.86 -1.62 -10.74
C ALA A 19 -1.63 -0.69 -11.95
N PHE A 20 -2.22 0.50 -11.95
CA PHE A 20 -2.02 1.50 -12.99
C PHE A 20 -0.58 2.00 -13.09
N LEU A 21 0.03 2.32 -11.96
CA LEU A 21 1.43 2.74 -11.91
C LEU A 21 2.40 1.66 -12.44
N GLN A 22 1.98 0.39 -12.44
CA GLN A 22 2.75 -0.75 -12.94
C GLN A 22 2.42 -1.14 -14.39
N GLY A 23 1.43 -0.49 -15.02
CA GLY A 23 1.13 -0.70 -16.43
C GLY A 23 -0.30 -1.11 -16.76
N SER A 24 -1.16 -1.33 -15.76
CA SER A 24 -2.55 -1.76 -15.97
C SER A 24 -3.47 -0.56 -16.19
N VAL A 25 -4.04 -0.39 -17.38
CA VAL A 25 -4.94 0.75 -17.62
C VAL A 25 -6.35 0.42 -17.11
N PRO A 26 -6.95 1.24 -16.22
CA PRO A 26 -8.32 1.02 -15.73
C PRO A 26 -9.36 0.99 -16.86
N GLU A 27 -10.48 0.31 -16.62
CA GLU A 27 -11.56 0.22 -17.60
C GLU A 27 -12.10 1.62 -17.95
N GLY A 28 -12.39 1.86 -19.24
CA GLY A 28 -12.89 3.15 -19.73
C GLY A 28 -11.82 4.25 -19.82
N CYS A 29 -10.60 4.03 -19.35
CA CYS A 29 -9.48 4.94 -19.56
C CYS A 29 -8.74 4.61 -20.86
N HIS A 30 -8.32 5.67 -21.57
CA HIS A 30 -7.56 5.54 -22.81
C HIS A 30 -6.29 6.39 -22.77
N LEU A 31 -5.15 5.72 -22.76
CA LEU A 31 -3.82 6.32 -22.78
C LEU A 31 -3.03 5.73 -23.95
N GLN A 32 -2.11 6.52 -24.49
CA GLN A 32 -1.16 5.99 -25.48
C GLN A 32 -0.25 4.96 -24.77
N PRO A 33 0.07 3.81 -25.39
CA PRO A 33 0.85 2.75 -24.75
C PRO A 33 2.23 3.17 -24.22
N ASP A 34 2.85 4.21 -24.80
CA ASP A 34 4.12 4.78 -24.38
C ASP A 34 4.01 5.75 -23.20
N LYS A 35 2.79 6.15 -22.83
CA LYS A 35 2.48 7.04 -21.70
C LYS A 35 2.04 6.30 -20.45
N VAL A 36 1.72 5.00 -20.57
CA VAL A 36 1.36 4.19 -19.41
C VAL A 36 2.60 4.01 -18.52
N PRO A 37 2.52 4.31 -17.21
CA PRO A 37 3.61 4.07 -16.27
C PRO A 37 4.05 2.60 -16.27
N LYS A 38 5.34 2.38 -16.02
CA LYS A 38 5.95 1.05 -15.94
C LYS A 38 6.89 0.99 -14.73
N LEU A 39 6.36 1.40 -13.59
CA LEU A 39 7.11 1.42 -12.34
C LEU A 39 7.24 0.00 -11.79
N THR A 40 8.32 -0.26 -11.07
CA THR A 40 8.39 -1.46 -10.22
C THR A 40 7.47 -1.31 -9.02
N ASP A 41 7.11 -2.41 -8.36
CA ASP A 41 6.28 -2.42 -7.15
C ASP A 41 6.77 -1.41 -6.09
N ALA A 42 8.08 -1.37 -5.85
CA ALA A 42 8.69 -0.45 -4.87
C ALA A 42 8.56 1.02 -5.30
N GLN A 43 8.73 1.31 -6.60
CA GLN A 43 8.58 2.66 -7.15
C GLN A 43 7.12 3.10 -7.12
N ALA A 44 6.19 2.23 -7.50
CA ALA A 44 4.76 2.51 -7.47
C ALA A 44 4.28 2.77 -6.04
N TRP A 45 4.71 1.96 -5.07
CA TRP A 45 4.37 2.17 -3.65
C TRP A 45 4.91 3.51 -3.14
N THR A 46 6.14 3.86 -3.49
CA THR A 46 6.75 5.16 -3.10
C THR A 46 5.92 6.35 -3.60
N VAL A 47 5.36 6.26 -4.81
CA VAL A 47 4.47 7.30 -5.36
C VAL A 47 3.17 7.38 -4.56
N ILE A 48 2.54 6.24 -4.25
CA ILE A 48 1.29 6.20 -3.47
C ILE A 48 1.51 6.76 -2.06
N TRP A 49 2.55 6.29 -1.37
CA TRP A 49 2.92 6.79 -0.05
C TRP A 49 3.15 8.31 -0.07
N TYR A 50 3.87 8.83 -1.06
CA TYR A 50 4.10 10.27 -1.21
C TYR A 50 2.78 11.05 -1.40
N LEU A 51 1.83 10.50 -2.17
CA LEU A 51 0.52 11.12 -2.40
C LEU A 51 -0.40 11.08 -1.18
N GLY A 52 -0.33 10.00 -0.39
CA GLY A 52 -1.08 9.85 0.86
C GLY A 52 -0.53 10.73 1.96
N GLU A 53 0.75 10.54 2.29
CA GLU A 53 1.37 11.14 3.48
C GLU A 53 1.59 12.65 3.35
N LEU A 54 2.04 13.12 2.18
CA LEU A 54 2.46 14.52 2.02
C LEU A 54 1.46 15.40 1.29
N HIS A 55 0.57 14.81 0.48
CA HIS A 55 -0.38 15.58 -0.33
C HIS A 55 -1.85 15.27 -0.02
N TRP A 56 -2.14 14.24 0.79
CA TRP A 56 -3.50 13.79 1.12
C TRP A 56 -4.42 13.67 -0.11
N GLN A 57 -3.87 13.23 -1.25
CA GLN A 57 -4.64 12.99 -2.49
C GLN A 57 -5.23 11.59 -2.53
N VAL A 58 -4.68 10.70 -1.71
CA VAL A 58 -5.18 9.37 -1.41
C VAL A 58 -5.19 9.18 0.10
N THR A 59 -5.90 8.16 0.57
CA THR A 59 -5.93 7.80 1.99
C THR A 59 -4.55 7.37 2.48
N ASP A 60 -4.18 7.81 3.67
CA ASP A 60 -2.90 7.50 4.34
C ASP A 60 -2.93 6.18 5.11
N TYR A 61 -4.11 5.63 5.40
CA TYR A 61 -4.26 4.39 6.16
C TYR A 61 -4.22 3.11 5.32
N ILE A 62 -4.14 3.19 3.99
CA ILE A 62 -3.87 2.02 3.16
C ILE A 62 -2.36 1.83 3.10
N GLU A 63 -1.89 0.72 3.68
CA GLU A 63 -0.49 0.44 3.88
C GLU A 63 -0.01 -0.77 3.07
N ARG A 64 1.30 -0.89 2.89
CA ARG A 64 1.91 -2.03 2.19
C ARG A 64 2.69 -2.91 3.15
N CYS A 65 2.30 -4.18 3.24
CA CYS A 65 3.00 -5.16 4.05
C CYS A 65 4.45 -5.34 3.57
N ASN A 66 5.41 -5.15 4.48
CA ASN A 66 6.83 -5.27 4.17
C ASN A 66 7.27 -6.73 3.92
N VAL A 67 6.47 -7.72 4.36
CA VAL A 67 6.78 -9.14 4.20
C VAL A 67 6.27 -9.68 2.86
N CYS A 68 4.97 -9.58 2.60
CA CYS A 68 4.36 -10.14 1.38
C CYS A 68 4.20 -9.13 0.24
N GLY A 69 4.33 -7.83 0.51
CA GLY A 69 4.14 -6.76 -0.47
C GLY A 69 2.68 -6.44 -0.79
N GLY A 70 1.71 -7.12 -0.15
CA GLY A 70 0.28 -6.86 -0.31
C GLY A 70 -0.16 -5.56 0.36
N LEU A 71 -1.19 -4.94 -0.19
CA LEU A 71 -1.84 -3.75 0.38
C LEU A 71 -2.90 -4.18 1.39
N PHE A 72 -3.10 -3.38 2.44
CA PHE A 72 -4.11 -3.62 3.47
C PHE A 72 -4.59 -2.31 4.11
N ASP A 73 -5.76 -2.35 4.75
CA ASP A 73 -6.30 -1.23 5.50
C ASP A 73 -5.84 -1.28 6.97
N SER A 74 -4.94 -0.37 7.33
CA SER A 74 -4.36 -0.29 8.69
C SER A 74 -5.32 0.22 9.76
N ASN A 75 -6.48 0.79 9.38
CA ASN A 75 -7.53 1.12 10.34
C ASN A 75 -8.33 -0.11 10.78
N VAL A 76 -8.29 -1.19 10.00
CA VAL A 76 -9.11 -2.39 10.21
C VAL A 76 -8.26 -3.59 10.63
N GLU A 77 -7.06 -3.73 10.08
CA GLU A 77 -6.23 -4.91 10.30
C GLU A 77 -4.72 -4.59 10.34
N GLY A 78 -3.92 -5.63 10.63
CA GLY A 78 -2.47 -5.55 10.57
C GLY A 78 -1.81 -4.94 11.81
N ALA A 79 -0.52 -4.69 11.70
CA ALA A 79 0.32 -4.10 12.74
C ALA A 79 1.41 -3.22 12.12
N CYS A 80 1.82 -2.20 12.86
CA CYS A 80 2.94 -1.33 12.52
C CYS A 80 3.90 -1.31 13.71
N LEU A 81 5.16 -1.66 13.47
CA LEU A 81 6.22 -1.62 14.48
C LEU A 81 7.17 -0.46 14.15
N ASP A 82 7.34 0.46 15.10
CA ASP A 82 8.13 1.68 14.92
C ASP A 82 9.41 1.62 15.76
N TYR A 83 10.55 1.57 15.08
CA TYR A 83 11.88 1.48 15.69
C TYR A 83 12.58 2.84 15.81
N GLY A 84 11.84 3.96 15.71
CA GLY A 84 12.42 5.30 15.63
C GLY A 84 13.07 5.61 14.27
N GLU A 85 12.79 4.79 13.27
CA GLU A 85 13.22 4.90 11.87
C GLU A 85 11.98 4.75 10.97
N ALA A 86 12.14 4.35 9.69
CA ALA A 86 11.00 4.03 8.84
C ALA A 86 10.18 2.86 9.45
N PRO A 87 8.85 3.04 9.62
CA PRO A 87 7.98 2.02 10.21
C PRO A 87 7.97 0.72 9.39
N TYR A 88 7.74 -0.40 10.07
CA TYR A 88 7.61 -1.72 9.45
C TYR A 88 6.18 -2.23 9.59
N HIS A 89 5.48 -2.33 8.46
CA HIS A 89 4.07 -2.68 8.37
C HIS A 89 3.88 -4.17 8.04
N PHE A 90 2.93 -4.78 8.73
CA PHE A 90 2.52 -6.17 8.54
C PHE A 90 1.00 -6.22 8.32
N CYS A 91 0.54 -6.86 7.25
CA CYS A 91 -0.87 -7.23 7.14
C CYS A 91 -1.22 -8.33 8.15
N GLU A 92 -2.51 -8.56 8.41
CA GLU A 92 -2.97 -9.53 9.43
C GLU A 92 -2.32 -10.90 9.23
N ALA A 93 -2.30 -11.41 7.99
CA ALA A 93 -1.73 -12.72 7.66
C ALA A 93 -0.22 -12.82 7.95
N CYS A 94 0.50 -11.70 8.01
CA CYS A 94 1.94 -11.67 8.26
C CYS A 94 2.29 -11.39 9.73
N THR A 95 1.31 -11.06 10.57
CA THR A 95 1.52 -10.90 12.03
C THR A 95 1.84 -12.21 12.74
N CYS A 96 1.57 -13.37 12.14
CA CYS A 96 1.99 -14.68 12.66
C CYS A 96 3.28 -15.20 12.02
N SER A 97 4.03 -14.35 11.32
CA SER A 97 5.28 -14.75 10.67
C SER A 97 6.46 -14.73 11.65
N ILE A 98 7.48 -15.55 11.37
CA ILE A 98 8.77 -15.52 12.10
C ILE A 98 9.39 -14.11 12.04
N GLU A 99 9.17 -13.39 10.93
CA GLU A 99 9.68 -12.04 10.76
C GLU A 99 9.03 -11.06 11.74
N TYR A 100 7.72 -11.14 11.92
CA TYR A 100 7.00 -10.35 12.93
C TYR A 100 7.50 -10.66 14.34
N GLU A 101 7.60 -11.95 14.71
CA GLU A 101 8.09 -12.35 16.05
C GLU A 101 9.50 -11.82 16.33
N THR A 102 10.40 -11.90 15.33
CA THR A 102 11.78 -11.42 15.45
C THR A 102 11.84 -9.90 15.63
N LYS A 103 11.01 -9.18 14.86
CA LYS A 103 10.89 -7.73 14.86
C LYS A 103 10.28 -7.23 16.18
N GLN A 104 9.19 -7.81 16.65
CA GLN A 104 8.55 -7.47 17.93
C GLN A 104 9.51 -7.67 19.10
N ALA A 105 10.21 -8.81 19.16
CA ALA A 105 11.19 -9.08 20.22
C ALA A 105 12.34 -8.06 20.25
N THR A 106 12.65 -7.43 19.11
CA THR A 106 13.66 -6.36 19.03
C THR A 106 13.12 -5.03 19.55
N GLU A 107 11.84 -4.73 19.29
CA GLU A 107 11.15 -3.53 19.78
C GLU A 107 11.04 -3.55 21.31
N ASP A 108 10.55 -4.66 21.86
CA ASP A 108 10.39 -4.87 23.31
C ASP A 108 11.73 -4.78 24.08
N ALA A 109 12.85 -5.04 23.39
CA ALA A 109 14.19 -4.94 23.98
C ALA A 109 14.78 -3.52 23.93
N ALA A 110 14.18 -2.61 23.15
CA ALA A 110 14.60 -1.23 23.01
C ALA A 110 13.92 -0.27 24.01
N GLU A 111 12.83 -0.72 24.66
CA GLU A 111 12.13 -0.02 25.76
C GLU A 111 12.77 -0.24 27.14
#